data_AF-A0A959P3E7-F1
#
_entry.id   AF-A0A959P3E7-F1
#
_cell.length_a   1.000
_cell.length_b   1.000
_cell.length_c   1.000
_cell.angle_alpha   90.00
_cell.angle_beta   90.00
_cell.angle_gamma   90.00
#
_symmetry.space_group_name_H-M   'P 1'
#
loop_
_entity.id
_entity.type
_entity.pdbx_description
1 polymer ?
#
loop_
_entity_poly.entity_id
_entity_poly.type
_entity_poly.pdbx_seq_one_letter_code
_entity_poly.pdbx_strand_id
1 'polypeptide(L)'
;MKSNSFIYKLIIFFVIITNMGFAQKSFNGNPIIEDSLFLAKHGGLCFRIDDNSRISDYMKMAEIFNKYNAKFCIALNLNDFRSPDYKDSIKILQDMGHEIMDHTPNHRTNYFKTKFPISQYYTDSIVYPILGVDHIVGNKICLEFADVDTSKADRSGICDIEGNTVYDEFSDFNGDDIYIYFPKIKKLALLDSVAGNKISIKDVWEDEIDLGVHWQTEYYILNRFNIGLTKDALIILGNESMKLANEFNLKAPKVWIQPGGRFPQIDPIDVKNAIGDGLNYTAGSTYINGRKVYNEYDPDGCQKFEMQWGDFFEDNWTLEQCKNIIADRIAKHYVLIGNSHFFEMSGSLDQYFNRVDSLLTWANDNNIPVKTYSEWSQILYNQKPDPYVNVFPPLNIDLDK
;
A
#
# COMPACT_ATOMS: atom_id res chain seq x y z
N MET A 1 -78.62 10.17 -30.28
CA MET A 1 -79.06 11.35 -31.07
C MET A 1 -77.82 12.08 -31.58
N LYS A 2 -77.88 12.70 -32.76
CA LYS A 2 -76.89 13.63 -33.37
C LYS A 2 -75.40 13.22 -33.24
N SER A 3 -74.73 12.55 -34.19
CA SER A 3 -74.60 12.72 -35.66
C SER A 3 -73.67 13.86 -36.12
N ASN A 4 -72.63 13.48 -36.87
CA ASN A 4 -72.12 14.08 -38.11
C ASN A 4 -71.56 15.53 -38.06
N SER A 5 -70.37 15.91 -38.56
CA SER A 5 -69.29 15.42 -39.46
C SER A 5 -69.03 16.48 -40.57
N PHE A 6 -68.25 16.16 -41.62
CA PHE A 6 -67.87 17.00 -42.79
C PHE A 6 -66.73 18.05 -42.57
N ILE A 7 -65.78 18.29 -43.51
CA ILE A 7 -65.27 17.42 -44.60
C ILE A 7 -63.88 17.87 -45.13
N TYR A 8 -63.06 16.90 -45.55
CA TYR A 8 -61.94 16.88 -46.54
C TYR A 8 -60.86 18.00 -46.62
N LYS A 9 -59.60 17.55 -46.86
CA LYS A 9 -58.97 17.75 -48.19
C LYS A 9 -57.93 16.68 -48.59
N LEU A 10 -57.76 16.54 -49.90
CA LEU A 10 -57.03 15.52 -50.67
C LEU A 10 -56.46 16.23 -51.94
N ILE A 11 -55.47 15.75 -52.70
CA ILE A 11 -54.77 14.45 -52.65
C ILE A 11 -53.31 14.65 -52.17
N ILE A 12 -52.17 14.21 -52.74
CA ILE A 12 -51.76 13.58 -54.02
C ILE A 12 -50.82 12.39 -53.73
N PHE A 13 -50.95 11.32 -54.51
CA PHE A 13 -50.05 10.15 -54.55
C PHE A 13 -49.08 10.32 -55.73
N PHE A 14 -47.83 9.89 -55.63
CA PHE A 14 -47.07 9.45 -56.81
C PHE A 14 -46.07 8.34 -56.46
N VAL A 15 -46.10 7.27 -57.26
CA VAL A 15 -45.18 6.15 -57.19
C VAL A 15 -44.36 6.15 -58.47
N ILE A 16 -43.03 6.03 -58.35
CA ILE A 16 -42.18 5.62 -59.47
C ILE A 16 -41.32 4.46 -58.99
N ILE A 17 -41.56 3.28 -59.56
CA ILE A 17 -40.69 2.11 -59.47
C ILE A 17 -39.95 2.01 -60.80
N THR A 18 -38.62 2.08 -60.77
CA THR A 18 -37.77 1.72 -61.90
C THR A 18 -36.60 0.88 -61.40
N ASN A 19 -36.44 -0.31 -61.99
CA ASN A 19 -35.38 -1.25 -61.66
C ASN A 19 -34.01 -0.77 -62.13
N MET A 20 -32.95 -1.15 -61.40
CA MET A 20 -31.81 -1.98 -61.84
C MET A 20 -30.56 -1.66 -61.02
N GLY A 21 -29.84 -2.71 -60.58
CA GLY A 21 -28.60 -2.54 -59.80
C GLY A 21 -28.27 -3.69 -58.84
N PHE A 22 -28.23 -4.93 -59.31
CA PHE A 22 -27.70 -6.04 -58.52
C PHE A 22 -26.16 -5.90 -58.37
N ALA A 23 -25.73 -5.17 -57.36
CA ALA A 23 -24.35 -5.14 -56.91
C ALA A 23 -24.19 -6.10 -55.72
N GLN A 24 -23.78 -7.35 -56.00
CA GLN A 24 -23.27 -8.23 -54.94
C GLN A 24 -21.94 -7.67 -54.41
N LYS A 25 -22.01 -6.76 -53.42
CA LYS A 25 -20.89 -6.59 -52.50
C LYS A 25 -20.76 -7.87 -51.70
N SER A 26 -19.68 -8.62 -51.94
CA SER A 26 -19.27 -9.71 -51.08
C SER A 26 -19.09 -9.17 -49.66
N PHE A 27 -19.93 -9.63 -48.74
CA PHE A 27 -19.70 -9.45 -47.31
C PHE A 27 -18.57 -10.39 -46.88
N ASN A 28 -17.34 -10.09 -47.32
CA ASN A 28 -16.12 -10.47 -46.62
C ASN A 28 -15.96 -9.58 -45.38
N GLY A 29 -17.04 -9.51 -44.59
CA GLY A 29 -16.95 -9.11 -43.20
C GLY A 29 -16.32 -10.27 -42.46
N ASN A 30 -14.99 -10.26 -42.37
CA ASN A 30 -14.37 -10.79 -41.17
C ASN A 30 -15.15 -10.18 -39.99
N PRO A 31 -15.55 -10.96 -38.98
CA PRO A 31 -16.09 -10.34 -37.77
C PRO A 31 -15.06 -9.33 -37.29
N ILE A 32 -15.52 -8.12 -36.95
CA ILE A 32 -14.72 -7.24 -36.11
C ILE A 32 -14.67 -7.98 -34.79
N ILE A 33 -13.59 -8.72 -34.57
CA ILE A 33 -13.23 -9.20 -33.26
C ILE A 33 -12.99 -7.94 -32.45
N GLU A 34 -13.84 -7.68 -31.47
CA GLU A 34 -13.51 -6.74 -30.41
C GLU A 34 -12.29 -7.34 -29.71
N ASP A 35 -11.09 -6.78 -29.99
CA ASP A 35 -9.83 -7.25 -29.41
C ASP A 35 -10.02 -7.40 -27.91
N SER A 36 -9.73 -8.61 -27.41
CA SER A 36 -10.48 -9.17 -26.28
C SER A 36 -10.43 -8.27 -25.05
N LEU A 37 -11.60 -7.79 -24.63
CA LEU A 37 -11.85 -6.95 -23.44
C LEU A 37 -11.66 -7.72 -22.12
N PHE A 38 -10.82 -8.75 -22.16
CA PHE A 38 -10.57 -9.76 -21.14
C PHE A 38 -9.08 -10.11 -21.13
N LEU A 39 -8.44 -10.06 -19.96
CA LEU A 39 -7.05 -10.50 -19.79
C LEU A 39 -6.99 -12.00 -19.48
N ALA A 40 -6.03 -12.71 -20.07
CA ALA A 40 -5.70 -14.07 -19.62
C ALA A 40 -5.10 -14.03 -18.21
N LYS A 41 -5.63 -14.88 -17.31
CA LYS A 41 -5.13 -15.01 -15.93
C LYS A 41 -3.70 -15.57 -15.96
N HIS A 42 -2.79 -14.88 -15.29
CA HIS A 42 -1.43 -15.36 -15.04
C HIS A 42 -0.93 -14.89 -13.67
N GLY A 43 -0.26 -15.75 -12.91
CA GLY A 43 0.52 -15.33 -11.75
C GLY A 43 1.77 -14.52 -12.16
N GLY A 44 2.61 -14.17 -11.19
CA GLY A 44 3.89 -13.53 -11.46
C GLY A 44 4.55 -12.91 -10.22
N LEU A 45 5.60 -12.12 -10.46
CA LEU A 45 6.49 -11.60 -9.42
C LEU A 45 6.51 -10.06 -9.38
N CYS A 46 6.51 -9.53 -8.16
CA CYS A 46 6.96 -8.18 -7.83
C CYS A 46 8.16 -8.29 -6.90
N PHE A 47 9.25 -7.59 -7.22
CA PHE A 47 10.38 -7.43 -6.30
C PHE A 47 10.29 -6.03 -5.69
N ARG A 48 10.42 -5.97 -4.36
CA ARG A 48 10.27 -4.77 -3.54
C ARG A 48 11.39 -4.72 -2.53
N ILE A 49 11.95 -3.53 -2.36
CA ILE A 49 13.04 -3.24 -1.43
C ILE A 49 12.58 -2.10 -0.54
N ASP A 50 12.57 -2.34 0.77
CA ASP A 50 12.10 -1.38 1.75
C ASP A 50 13.27 -0.61 2.39
N ASP A 51 12.92 0.50 3.04
CA ASP A 51 13.82 1.47 3.69
C ASP A 51 14.87 2.16 2.80
N ASN A 52 15.47 3.23 3.33
CA ASN A 52 16.52 4.01 2.64
C ASN A 52 17.90 3.36 2.80
N SER A 53 18.32 2.62 1.77
CA SER A 53 19.62 1.94 1.69
C SER A 53 20.65 2.75 0.87
N ARG A 54 21.87 2.22 0.70
CA ARG A 54 22.93 2.92 -0.08
C ARG A 54 22.56 2.96 -1.56
N ILE A 55 22.74 4.11 -2.20
CA ILE A 55 22.33 4.33 -3.59
C ILE A 55 23.08 3.44 -4.60
N SER A 56 24.33 3.06 -4.30
CA SER A 56 25.12 2.07 -5.05
C SER A 56 24.39 0.74 -5.22
N ASP A 57 23.60 0.35 -4.21
CA ASP A 57 23.07 -0.99 -4.09
C ASP A 57 21.76 -1.10 -4.91
N TYR A 58 20.95 -0.02 -4.94
CA TYR A 58 19.84 0.09 -5.90
C TYR A 58 20.32 0.20 -7.35
N MET A 59 21.40 0.94 -7.61
CA MET A 59 21.99 0.99 -8.95
C MET A 59 22.48 -0.40 -9.38
N LYS A 60 22.99 -1.22 -8.45
CA LYS A 60 23.37 -2.61 -8.73
C LYS A 60 22.17 -3.52 -8.99
N MET A 61 21.06 -3.35 -8.27
CA MET A 61 19.78 -3.99 -8.61
C MET A 61 19.29 -3.54 -9.99
N ALA A 62 19.41 -2.27 -10.35
CA ALA A 62 19.02 -1.77 -11.67
C ALA A 62 19.86 -2.38 -12.80
N GLU A 63 21.17 -2.57 -12.62
CA GLU A 63 21.98 -3.34 -13.58
C GLU A 63 21.43 -4.76 -13.78
N ILE A 64 21.07 -5.45 -12.68
CA ILE A 64 20.55 -6.81 -12.68
C ILE A 64 19.20 -6.90 -13.40
N PHE A 65 18.20 -6.11 -12.97
CA PHE A 65 16.85 -6.14 -13.54
C PHE A 65 16.82 -5.75 -15.03
N ASN A 66 17.64 -4.77 -15.43
CA ASN A 66 17.68 -4.32 -16.82
C ASN A 66 18.27 -5.36 -17.80
N LYS A 67 19.03 -6.38 -17.34
CA LYS A 67 19.45 -7.52 -18.20
C LYS A 67 18.24 -8.26 -18.79
N TYR A 68 17.18 -8.40 -17.99
CA TYR A 68 15.97 -9.19 -18.28
C TYR A 68 14.80 -8.30 -18.73
N ASN A 69 15.05 -7.02 -19.03
CA ASN A 69 14.03 -5.99 -19.28
C ASN A 69 12.97 -5.86 -18.15
N ALA A 70 13.29 -6.33 -16.94
CA ALA A 70 12.43 -6.30 -15.77
C ALA A 70 12.58 -4.99 -14.99
N LYS A 71 11.68 -4.76 -14.03
CA LYS A 71 11.70 -3.64 -13.09
C LYS A 71 11.47 -4.13 -11.66
N PHE A 72 11.93 -3.34 -10.70
CA PHE A 72 11.71 -3.54 -9.26
C PHE A 72 11.18 -2.27 -8.62
N CYS A 73 10.74 -2.38 -7.37
CA CYS A 73 10.10 -1.30 -6.61
C CYS A 73 10.90 -0.96 -5.36
N ILE A 74 10.93 0.32 -4.97
CA ILE A 74 11.66 0.81 -3.79
C ILE A 74 10.71 1.61 -2.91
N ALA A 75 10.47 1.17 -1.67
CA ALA A 75 9.71 1.93 -0.69
C ALA A 75 10.67 2.89 0.06
N LEU A 76 10.55 4.19 -0.21
CA LEU A 76 11.48 5.19 0.34
C LEU A 76 10.83 6.04 1.45
N ASN A 77 11.59 6.21 2.52
CA ASN A 77 11.37 7.23 3.54
C ASN A 77 11.82 8.57 2.98
N LEU A 78 10.92 9.29 2.30
CA LEU A 78 11.31 10.40 1.43
C LEU A 78 12.05 11.54 2.17
N ASN A 79 11.93 11.66 3.50
CA ASN A 79 12.61 12.70 4.24
C ASN A 79 14.05 12.35 4.67
N ASP A 80 14.45 11.07 4.69
CA ASP A 80 15.83 10.63 5.03
C ASP A 80 16.73 10.47 3.79
N PHE A 81 16.66 11.43 2.86
CA PHE A 81 17.62 11.55 1.78
C PHE A 81 18.89 12.24 2.29
N ARG A 82 19.99 11.47 2.37
CA ARG A 82 21.22 11.86 3.08
C ARG A 82 22.23 12.67 2.24
N SER A 83 22.01 12.81 0.94
CA SER A 83 22.81 13.67 0.05
C SER A 83 21.98 14.16 -1.17
N PRO A 84 22.40 15.25 -1.85
CA PRO A 84 21.79 15.67 -3.12
C PRO A 84 21.88 14.58 -4.20
N ASP A 85 23.04 13.92 -4.31
CA ASP A 85 23.30 12.86 -5.31
C ASP A 85 22.32 11.67 -5.18
N TYR A 86 21.76 11.46 -3.98
CA TYR A 86 20.77 10.42 -3.70
C TYR A 86 19.50 10.62 -4.53
N LYS A 87 18.87 11.80 -4.44
CA LYS A 87 17.61 12.08 -5.16
C LYS A 87 17.81 12.08 -6.67
N ASP A 88 18.94 12.57 -7.17
CA ASP A 88 19.23 12.62 -8.60
C ASP A 88 19.43 11.20 -9.15
N SER A 89 19.98 10.29 -8.35
CA SER A 89 20.07 8.86 -8.68
C SER A 89 18.73 8.13 -8.56
N ILE A 90 17.88 8.44 -7.57
CA ILE A 90 16.49 7.95 -7.51
C ILE A 90 15.70 8.40 -8.74
N LYS A 91 15.93 9.62 -9.24
CA LYS A 91 15.34 10.09 -10.51
C LYS A 91 15.82 9.28 -11.70
N ILE A 92 17.11 8.95 -11.79
CA ILE A 92 17.65 8.06 -12.83
C ILE A 92 16.96 6.69 -12.79
N LEU A 93 16.72 6.12 -11.60
CA LEU A 93 15.97 4.86 -11.45
C LEU A 93 14.52 4.99 -11.93
N GLN A 94 13.84 6.09 -11.60
CA GLN A 94 12.49 6.39 -12.12
C GLN A 94 12.44 6.60 -13.64
N ASP A 95 13.50 7.13 -14.26
CA ASP A 95 13.61 7.32 -15.71
C ASP A 95 14.04 6.04 -16.45
N MET A 96 14.69 5.10 -15.75
CA MET A 96 14.82 3.70 -16.17
C MET A 96 13.53 2.88 -16.00
N GLY A 97 12.50 3.45 -15.37
CA GLY A 97 11.19 2.82 -15.16
C GLY A 97 11.09 1.91 -13.92
N HIS A 98 12.03 1.99 -12.98
CA HIS A 98 11.89 1.35 -11.67
C HIS A 98 10.91 2.14 -10.80
N GLU A 99 10.10 1.47 -10.01
CA GLU A 99 9.02 2.11 -9.25
C GLU A 99 9.50 2.65 -7.91
N ILE A 100 9.11 3.87 -7.56
CA ILE A 100 9.32 4.46 -6.23
C ILE A 100 7.97 4.56 -5.53
N MET A 101 7.94 4.03 -4.31
CA MET A 101 6.77 3.90 -3.47
C MET A 101 6.96 4.71 -2.19
N ASP A 102 5.85 5.19 -1.64
CA ASP A 102 5.84 6.03 -0.44
C ASP A 102 5.91 5.15 0.82
N HIS A 103 7.02 5.19 1.55
CA HIS A 103 7.15 4.51 2.84
C HIS A 103 6.87 5.43 4.03
N THR A 104 6.04 6.48 3.81
CA THR A 104 5.88 7.68 4.64
C THR A 104 7.14 8.58 4.63
N PRO A 105 7.09 9.79 5.19
CA PRO A 105 8.26 10.65 5.22
C PRO A 105 9.45 10.07 6.02
N ASN A 106 9.21 9.29 7.08
CA ASN A 106 10.25 8.90 8.05
C ASN A 106 9.97 7.59 8.81
N HIS A 107 9.57 6.54 8.09
CA HIS A 107 9.24 5.20 8.61
C HIS A 107 8.27 5.25 9.81
N ARG A 108 7.21 6.07 9.72
CA ARG A 108 6.22 6.29 10.79
C ARG A 108 4.86 6.70 10.23
N THR A 109 3.79 6.25 10.88
CA THR A 109 2.43 6.74 10.62
C THR A 109 1.94 7.76 11.65
N ASN A 110 2.43 7.70 12.90
CA ASN A 110 1.97 8.56 14.01
C ASN A 110 2.47 10.01 13.96
N TYR A 111 3.68 10.27 13.47
CA TYR A 111 4.20 11.64 13.27
C TYR A 111 5.25 11.69 12.16
N PHE A 112 5.43 12.88 11.60
CA PHE A 112 6.58 13.20 10.77
C PHE A 112 7.32 14.45 11.24
N LYS A 113 8.54 14.64 10.74
CA LYS A 113 9.25 15.92 10.80
C LYS A 113 9.16 16.57 9.43
N THR A 114 8.73 17.83 9.33
CA THR A 114 8.67 18.53 8.05
C THR A 114 9.95 19.31 7.75
N LYS A 115 10.24 19.52 6.46
CA LYS A 115 11.22 20.50 5.96
C LYS A 115 10.56 21.78 5.44
N PHE A 116 9.23 21.81 5.35
CA PHE A 116 8.46 22.93 4.82
C PHE A 116 8.09 23.94 5.95
N PRO A 117 7.70 25.18 5.61
CA PRO A 117 7.24 26.15 6.60
C PRO A 117 6.06 25.62 7.42
N ILE A 118 6.19 25.61 8.74
CA ILE A 118 5.18 25.04 9.66
C ILE A 118 3.81 25.72 9.54
N SER A 119 3.74 26.95 9.02
CA SER A 119 2.50 27.65 8.70
C SER A 119 1.60 26.92 7.69
N GLN A 120 2.13 25.94 6.95
CA GLN A 120 1.32 25.06 6.08
C GLN A 120 0.49 24.01 6.85
N TYR A 121 0.67 23.89 8.17
CA TYR A 121 -0.03 22.93 9.04
C TYR A 121 -0.89 23.64 10.10
N TYR A 122 -1.06 24.96 9.97
CA TYR A 122 -2.02 25.77 10.72
C TYR A 122 -3.17 26.22 9.81
N THR A 123 -4.32 26.51 10.41
CA THR A 123 -5.39 27.26 9.73
C THR A 123 -4.97 28.71 9.46
N ASP A 124 -5.79 29.49 8.75
CA ASP A 124 -5.60 30.94 8.61
C ASP A 124 -5.47 31.67 9.97
N SER A 125 -5.95 31.04 11.05
CA SER A 125 -5.58 31.39 12.43
C SER A 125 -4.39 30.54 12.90
N ILE A 126 -3.22 31.17 13.00
CA ILE A 126 -1.93 30.60 13.49
C ILE A 126 -2.04 29.98 14.91
N VAL A 127 -3.17 30.17 15.60
CA VAL A 127 -3.46 29.60 16.93
C VAL A 127 -3.82 28.10 16.86
N TYR A 128 -4.34 27.60 15.73
CA TYR A 128 -4.89 26.24 15.62
C TYR A 128 -4.31 25.45 14.44
N PRO A 129 -3.84 24.20 14.67
CA PRO A 129 -3.48 23.28 13.60
C PRO A 129 -4.65 22.99 12.64
N ILE A 130 -4.33 22.48 11.45
CA ILE A 130 -5.34 21.91 10.54
C ILE A 130 -5.84 20.55 11.03
N LEU A 131 -7.02 20.12 10.55
CA LEU A 131 -7.57 18.79 10.80
C LEU A 131 -6.54 17.69 10.45
N GLY A 132 -6.48 16.63 11.26
CA GLY A 132 -5.45 15.61 11.14
C GLY A 132 -4.14 15.89 11.88
N VAL A 133 -3.96 17.08 12.43
CA VAL A 133 -2.80 17.45 13.27
C VAL A 133 -3.27 17.72 14.69
N ASP A 134 -2.80 16.93 15.65
CA ASP A 134 -3.08 17.14 17.08
C ASP A 134 -2.30 18.37 17.59
N HIS A 135 -0.99 18.40 17.35
CA HIS A 135 -0.13 19.53 17.70
C HIS A 135 1.19 19.53 16.91
N ILE A 136 2.01 20.57 17.12
CA ILE A 136 3.28 20.79 16.41
C ILE A 136 4.38 21.14 17.41
N VAL A 137 5.51 20.40 17.38
CA VAL A 137 6.69 20.65 18.24
C VAL A 137 7.91 20.97 17.37
N GLY A 138 8.25 22.26 17.27
CA GLY A 138 9.33 22.70 16.38
C GLY A 138 8.99 22.43 14.92
N ASN A 139 9.62 21.43 14.30
CA ASN A 139 9.27 20.93 12.96
C ASN A 139 8.60 19.53 12.97
N LYS A 140 8.28 18.99 14.14
CA LYS A 140 7.52 17.74 14.29
C LYS A 140 6.03 18.04 14.15
N ILE A 141 5.36 17.34 13.24
CA ILE A 141 3.91 17.36 13.05
C ILE A 141 3.36 16.09 13.69
N CYS A 142 2.68 16.23 14.83
CA CYS A 142 2.09 15.13 15.59
C CYS A 142 0.67 14.89 15.06
N LEU A 143 0.42 13.71 14.50
CA LEU A 143 -0.83 13.43 13.79
C LEU A 143 -1.94 12.95 14.72
N GLU A 144 -3.16 13.32 14.37
CA GLU A 144 -4.37 13.07 15.15
C GLU A 144 -4.77 11.58 15.13
N PHE A 145 -4.92 11.00 16.32
CA PHE A 145 -5.39 9.62 16.49
C PHE A 145 -6.93 9.57 16.45
N ALA A 146 -7.49 8.48 15.94
CA ALA A 146 -8.93 8.23 15.98
C ALA A 146 -9.38 7.89 17.42
N ASP A 147 -10.69 8.01 17.69
CA ASP A 147 -11.29 7.60 18.97
C ASP A 147 -10.96 6.14 19.31
N VAL A 148 -10.56 5.90 20.56
CA VAL A 148 -10.12 4.58 21.02
C VAL A 148 -11.31 3.68 21.33
N ASP A 149 -11.46 2.64 20.51
CA ASP A 149 -12.47 1.59 20.71
C ASP A 149 -12.00 0.56 21.75
N THR A 150 -12.35 0.80 23.02
CA THR A 150 -12.00 -0.09 24.14
C THR A 150 -12.64 -1.47 24.06
N SER A 151 -13.62 -1.71 23.17
CA SER A 151 -14.16 -3.07 22.93
C SER A 151 -13.20 -3.99 22.17
N LYS A 152 -12.16 -3.42 21.54
CA LYS A 152 -11.09 -4.14 20.84
C LYS A 152 -9.84 -4.38 21.70
N ALA A 153 -9.82 -3.91 22.95
CA ALA A 153 -8.64 -4.04 23.82
C ALA A 153 -8.33 -5.50 24.16
N ASP A 154 -7.07 -5.91 24.06
CA ASP A 154 -6.61 -7.25 24.40
C ASP A 154 -6.70 -7.51 25.92
N ARG A 155 -6.58 -6.45 26.73
CA ARG A 155 -6.61 -6.51 28.20
C ARG A 155 -7.25 -5.25 28.80
N SER A 156 -7.76 -5.35 30.02
CA SER A 156 -8.16 -4.20 30.83
C SER A 156 -7.93 -4.48 32.32
N GLY A 157 -7.78 -3.43 33.13
CA GLY A 157 -7.48 -3.53 34.56
C GLY A 157 -7.66 -2.21 35.30
N ILE A 158 -7.19 -2.16 36.56
CA ILE A 158 -7.23 -0.97 37.41
C ILE A 158 -5.82 -0.73 37.96
N CYS A 159 -5.18 0.33 37.53
CA CYS A 159 -3.82 0.68 37.92
C CYS A 159 -3.77 1.98 38.75
N ASP A 160 -2.62 2.21 39.38
CA ASP A 160 -2.22 3.52 39.88
C ASP A 160 -1.19 4.16 38.93
N ILE A 161 -1.17 5.49 38.83
CA ILE A 161 -0.29 6.26 37.93
C ILE A 161 0.48 7.32 38.72
N GLU A 162 1.79 7.41 38.49
CA GLU A 162 2.66 8.50 38.95
C GLU A 162 3.54 9.00 37.79
N GLY A 163 3.20 10.17 37.25
CA GLY A 163 3.94 10.82 36.17
C GLY A 163 3.91 10.03 34.86
N ASN A 164 5.05 9.43 34.50
CA ASN A 164 5.22 8.54 33.35
C ASN A 164 5.25 7.05 33.75
N THR A 165 4.98 6.72 35.02
CA THR A 165 5.03 5.35 35.54
C THR A 165 3.62 4.87 35.90
N VAL A 166 3.26 3.69 35.42
CA VAL A 166 2.01 2.98 35.72
C VAL A 166 2.34 1.80 36.64
N TYR A 167 1.44 1.47 37.56
CA TYR A 167 1.60 0.43 38.59
C TYR A 167 0.38 -0.50 38.64
N ASP A 168 0.60 -1.80 38.43
CA ASP A 168 -0.37 -2.89 38.61
C ASP A 168 0.37 -4.25 38.64
N GLU A 169 -0.34 -5.36 38.87
CA GLU A 169 0.16 -6.73 38.69
C GLU A 169 0.28 -7.10 37.20
N PHE A 170 1.22 -6.44 36.50
CA PHE A 170 1.52 -6.65 35.08
C PHE A 170 2.20 -8.01 34.79
N SER A 171 1.45 -9.11 34.91
CA SER A 171 1.88 -10.40 34.38
C SER A 171 1.70 -10.48 32.86
N ASP A 172 2.48 -11.36 32.22
CA ASP A 172 2.23 -11.88 30.87
C ASP A 172 2.16 -10.83 29.74
N PHE A 173 2.79 -9.66 29.87
CA PHE A 173 2.99 -8.72 28.76
C PHE A 173 3.82 -9.37 27.64
N ASN A 174 3.39 -9.15 26.40
CA ASN A 174 3.96 -9.70 25.17
C ASN A 174 4.50 -8.56 24.28
N GLY A 175 5.13 -8.90 23.14
CA GLY A 175 5.77 -7.92 22.24
C GLY A 175 4.83 -7.08 21.37
N ASP A 176 3.54 -7.38 21.37
CA ASP A 176 2.49 -6.68 20.60
C ASP A 176 1.57 -5.82 21.49
N ASP A 177 1.65 -5.94 22.82
CA ASP A 177 1.11 -4.94 23.76
C ASP A 177 1.91 -3.62 23.59
N ILE A 178 1.40 -2.69 22.78
CA ILE A 178 2.13 -1.47 22.37
C ILE A 178 1.54 -0.19 22.99
N TYR A 179 0.24 -0.16 23.27
CA TYR A 179 -0.45 1.02 23.78
C TYR A 179 -1.25 0.74 25.05
N ILE A 180 -1.41 1.79 25.86
CA ILE A 180 -2.29 1.80 27.03
C ILE A 180 -3.20 3.02 26.98
N TYR A 181 -4.50 2.84 27.21
CA TYR A 181 -5.52 3.88 27.20
C TYR A 181 -6.19 4.02 28.57
N PHE A 182 -6.32 5.26 29.04
CA PHE A 182 -6.94 5.63 30.32
C PHE A 182 -8.20 6.49 30.07
N PRO A 183 -9.43 5.93 30.05
CA PRO A 183 -10.64 6.67 29.66
C PRO A 183 -10.95 7.85 30.59
N LYS A 184 -10.72 7.67 31.89
CA LYS A 184 -10.93 8.66 32.97
C LYS A 184 -10.23 10.00 32.74
N ILE A 185 -9.09 9.98 32.06
CA ILE A 185 -8.27 11.15 31.70
C ILE A 185 -8.15 11.36 30.19
N LYS A 186 -8.83 10.53 29.39
CA LYS A 186 -8.82 10.51 27.91
C LYS A 186 -7.41 10.53 27.30
N LYS A 187 -6.49 9.72 27.82
CA LYS A 187 -5.13 9.61 27.28
C LYS A 187 -4.82 8.21 26.79
N LEU A 188 -4.45 8.12 25.51
CA LEU A 188 -3.68 7.02 24.95
C LEU A 188 -2.20 7.33 25.19
N ALA A 189 -1.41 6.31 25.52
CA ALA A 189 0.02 6.42 25.73
C ALA A 189 0.74 5.20 25.13
N LEU A 190 2.01 5.37 24.80
CA LEU A 190 2.88 4.35 24.22
C LEU A 190 3.61 3.60 25.35
N LEU A 191 3.59 2.27 25.31
CA LEU A 191 4.36 1.42 26.21
C LEU A 191 5.84 1.48 25.81
N ASP A 192 6.73 1.77 26.78
CA ASP A 192 8.16 1.98 26.52
C ASP A 192 9.06 0.95 27.25
N SER A 193 8.70 0.54 28.46
CA SER A 193 9.35 -0.58 29.16
C SER A 193 8.49 -1.17 30.27
N VAL A 194 8.65 -2.47 30.53
CA VAL A 194 7.99 -3.21 31.61
C VAL A 194 9.06 -3.71 32.60
N ALA A 195 8.86 -3.50 33.89
CA ALA A 195 9.85 -3.79 34.94
C ALA A 195 9.17 -4.30 36.23
N GLY A 196 8.72 -5.56 36.22
CA GLY A 196 7.93 -6.13 37.31
C GLY A 196 6.54 -5.49 37.36
N ASN A 197 6.12 -5.02 38.54
CA ASN A 197 4.83 -4.35 38.73
C ASN A 197 4.80 -2.87 38.26
N LYS A 198 5.69 -2.50 37.32
CA LYS A 198 5.83 -1.15 36.78
C LYS A 198 5.91 -1.15 35.27
N ILE A 199 5.27 -0.16 34.67
CA ILE A 199 5.39 0.17 33.24
C ILE A 199 5.82 1.63 33.10
N SER A 200 6.83 1.89 32.29
CA SER A 200 7.16 3.24 31.82
C SER A 200 6.40 3.52 30.52
N ILE A 201 5.74 4.69 30.45
CA ILE A 201 5.03 5.16 29.26
C ILE A 201 5.67 6.40 28.65
N LYS A 202 5.36 6.62 27.37
CA LYS A 202 5.65 7.82 26.56
C LYS A 202 4.37 8.32 25.90
N ASP A 203 4.41 9.52 25.34
CA ASP A 203 3.30 9.97 24.49
C ASP A 203 3.28 9.13 23.18
N VAL A 204 2.12 9.04 22.53
CA VAL A 204 1.91 8.22 21.33
C VAL A 204 2.75 8.66 20.13
N TRP A 205 3.32 9.86 20.20
CA TRP A 205 4.28 10.42 19.27
C TRP A 205 5.75 10.19 19.66
N GLU A 206 6.05 9.32 20.63
CA GLU A 206 7.39 8.98 21.14
C GLU A 206 8.09 10.06 22.01
N ASP A 207 7.38 11.09 22.48
CA ASP A 207 7.91 12.10 23.41
C ASP A 207 7.76 11.68 24.89
N GLU A 208 8.38 12.43 25.81
CA GLU A 208 8.14 12.30 27.25
C GLU A 208 6.71 12.75 27.60
N ILE A 209 6.08 12.09 28.57
CA ILE A 209 4.72 12.36 29.04
C ILE A 209 4.67 12.46 30.57
N ASP A 210 3.85 13.34 31.11
CA ASP A 210 3.51 13.41 32.53
C ASP A 210 1.97 13.39 32.65
N LEU A 211 1.43 12.31 33.24
CA LEU A 211 0.00 12.16 33.51
C LEU A 211 -0.39 12.61 34.93
N GLY A 212 0.53 13.15 35.72
CA GLY A 212 0.29 13.48 37.13
C GLY A 212 0.09 12.24 38.00
N VAL A 213 -0.68 12.36 39.09
CA VAL A 213 -0.91 11.26 40.05
C VAL A 213 -2.38 10.84 40.05
N HIS A 214 -2.64 9.59 39.71
CA HIS A 214 -4.00 9.04 39.60
C HIS A 214 -4.13 7.64 40.21
N TRP A 215 -4.79 7.57 41.36
CA TRP A 215 -5.13 6.31 42.03
C TRP A 215 -6.38 5.66 41.43
N GLN A 216 -6.38 4.33 41.39
CA GLN A 216 -7.49 3.45 41.01
C GLN A 216 -8.15 3.92 39.70
N THR A 217 -7.36 3.80 38.62
CA THR A 217 -7.71 4.27 37.28
C THR A 217 -7.83 3.08 36.35
N GLU A 218 -8.98 2.96 35.72
CA GLU A 218 -9.25 1.98 34.66
C GLU A 218 -8.29 2.20 33.48
N TYR A 219 -7.72 1.11 32.98
CA TYR A 219 -6.88 1.12 31.79
C TYR A 219 -7.25 -0.02 30.82
N TYR A 220 -6.90 0.17 29.56
CA TYR A 220 -7.05 -0.79 28.48
C TYR A 220 -5.72 -0.95 27.73
N ILE A 221 -5.28 -2.18 27.47
CA ILE A 221 -4.10 -2.47 26.64
C ILE A 221 -4.56 -2.77 25.22
N LEU A 222 -3.86 -2.16 24.26
CA LEU A 222 -4.21 -2.14 22.85
C LEU A 222 -2.95 -2.46 22.03
N ASN A 223 -3.06 -3.43 21.14
CA ASN A 223 -2.05 -3.65 20.12
C ASN A 223 -2.20 -2.65 18.96
N ARG A 224 -1.21 -2.64 18.06
CA ARG A 224 -1.12 -1.71 16.92
C ARG A 224 -2.27 -1.80 15.90
N PHE A 225 -3.09 -2.85 15.91
CA PHE A 225 -4.27 -3.01 15.04
C PHE A 225 -5.58 -2.55 15.70
N ASN A 226 -5.59 -2.26 17.01
CA ASN A 226 -6.81 -1.79 17.70
C ASN A 226 -7.02 -0.27 17.64
N ILE A 227 -6.03 0.47 17.15
CA ILE A 227 -6.00 1.93 17.13
C ILE A 227 -5.78 2.46 15.70
N GLY A 228 -6.25 3.67 15.42
CA GLY A 228 -6.15 4.30 14.11
C GLY A 228 -5.75 5.77 14.17
N LEU A 229 -5.56 6.36 12.99
CA LEU A 229 -5.38 7.80 12.78
C LEU A 229 -6.66 8.36 12.15
N THR A 230 -6.93 9.65 12.31
CA THR A 230 -8.07 10.25 11.59
C THR A 230 -7.85 10.23 10.08
N LYS A 231 -8.94 10.26 9.30
CA LYS A 231 -8.83 10.33 7.83
C LYS A 231 -7.96 11.51 7.37
N ASP A 232 -8.11 12.65 8.02
CA ASP A 232 -7.34 13.85 7.71
C ASP A 232 -5.88 13.68 8.13
N ALA A 233 -5.57 13.02 9.25
CA ALA A 233 -4.20 12.71 9.65
C ALA A 233 -3.45 11.87 8.58
N LEU A 234 -4.12 10.88 8.00
CA LEU A 234 -3.60 10.10 6.87
C LEU A 234 -3.38 10.97 5.62
N ILE A 235 -4.33 11.85 5.30
CA ILE A 235 -4.20 12.81 4.19
C ILE A 235 -3.01 13.75 4.41
N ILE A 236 -2.76 14.23 5.63
CA ILE A 236 -1.61 15.07 5.95
C ILE A 236 -0.28 14.30 5.85
N LEU A 237 -0.24 13.04 6.31
CA LEU A 237 0.93 12.16 6.17
C LEU A 237 1.33 11.94 4.70
N GLY A 238 0.39 11.54 3.85
CA GLY A 238 0.64 11.33 2.42
C GLY A 238 0.94 12.62 1.66
N ASN A 239 0.33 13.75 2.07
CA ASN A 239 0.65 15.05 1.50
C ASN A 239 2.11 15.46 1.77
N GLU A 240 2.69 15.14 2.93
CA GLU A 240 4.11 15.40 3.18
C GLU A 240 5.00 14.64 2.20
N SER A 241 4.74 13.34 1.99
CA SER A 241 5.44 12.54 0.97
C SER A 241 5.30 13.11 -0.45
N MET A 242 4.10 13.57 -0.82
CA MET A 242 3.86 14.23 -2.11
C MET A 242 4.63 15.57 -2.25
N LYS A 243 4.68 16.39 -1.19
CA LYS A 243 5.48 17.62 -1.15
C LYS A 243 6.98 17.32 -1.28
N LEU A 244 7.47 16.31 -0.57
CA LEU A 244 8.87 15.87 -0.62
C LEU A 244 9.24 15.37 -2.02
N ALA A 245 8.41 14.54 -2.65
CA ALA A 245 8.65 14.10 -4.04
C ALA A 245 8.77 15.27 -5.02
N ASN A 246 7.92 16.30 -4.87
CA ASN A 246 7.98 17.52 -5.67
C ASN A 246 9.24 18.36 -5.40
N GLU A 247 9.59 18.59 -4.13
CA GLU A 247 10.83 19.29 -3.70
C GLU A 247 12.09 18.62 -4.28
N PHE A 248 12.09 17.29 -4.36
CA PHE A 248 13.20 16.53 -4.94
C PHE A 248 13.11 16.33 -6.46
N ASN A 249 12.11 16.92 -7.14
CA ASN A 249 11.89 16.80 -8.59
C ASN A 249 11.79 15.33 -9.06
N LEU A 250 11.16 14.49 -8.23
CA LEU A 250 10.83 13.09 -8.52
C LEU A 250 9.44 12.99 -9.14
N LYS A 251 9.18 11.88 -9.84
CA LYS A 251 7.81 11.47 -10.16
C LYS A 251 7.13 11.12 -8.84
N ALA A 252 5.95 11.69 -8.59
CA ALA A 252 5.21 11.44 -7.36
C ALA A 252 4.88 9.94 -7.21
N PRO A 253 5.03 9.36 -6.01
CA PRO A 253 4.71 7.94 -5.78
C PRO A 253 3.23 7.66 -6.06
N LYS A 254 2.93 6.42 -6.43
CA LYS A 254 1.56 5.93 -6.68
C LYS A 254 1.17 4.70 -5.87
N VAL A 255 2.12 4.16 -5.11
CA VAL A 255 1.92 3.07 -4.18
C VAL A 255 2.30 3.55 -2.79
N TRP A 256 1.44 3.28 -1.81
CA TRP A 256 1.69 3.60 -0.40
C TRP A 256 2.05 2.32 0.37
N ILE A 257 3.09 2.37 1.18
CA ILE A 257 3.68 1.21 1.84
C ILE A 257 3.74 1.47 3.34
N GLN A 258 2.95 0.74 4.13
CA GLN A 258 2.95 0.87 5.58
C GLN A 258 4.32 0.51 6.17
N PRO A 259 4.97 1.42 6.94
CA PRO A 259 6.13 1.08 7.75
C PRO A 259 5.72 0.16 8.92
N GLY A 260 6.64 -0.73 9.29
CA GLY A 260 6.43 -1.72 10.34
C GLY A 260 6.66 -1.18 11.76
N GLY A 261 6.75 -2.10 12.72
CA GLY A 261 7.14 -1.80 14.11
C GLY A 261 5.96 -1.44 15.03
N ARG A 262 6.09 -0.32 15.75
CA ARG A 262 5.23 0.06 16.89
C ARG A 262 4.23 1.19 16.60
N PHE A 263 3.84 1.36 15.34
CA PHE A 263 2.93 2.43 14.89
C PHE A 263 1.56 1.88 14.48
N PRO A 264 0.49 2.70 14.48
CA PRO A 264 -0.86 2.25 14.12
C PRO A 264 -0.87 1.54 12.78
N GLN A 265 -1.48 0.35 12.73
CA GLN A 265 -1.71 -0.43 11.53
C GLN A 265 -3.08 -0.04 10.97
N ILE A 266 -3.08 0.42 9.72
CA ILE A 266 -4.22 1.17 9.18
C ILE A 266 -5.05 0.22 8.32
N ASP A 267 -6.37 0.30 8.42
CA ASP A 267 -7.25 -0.55 7.62
C ASP A 267 -7.15 -0.18 6.12
N PRO A 268 -7.10 -1.17 5.21
CA PRO A 268 -7.18 -0.95 3.76
C PRO A 268 -8.27 0.02 3.31
N ILE A 269 -9.44 0.03 3.98
CA ILE A 269 -10.54 0.93 3.62
C ILE A 269 -10.18 2.38 3.94
N ASP A 270 -9.47 2.64 5.03
CA ASP A 270 -9.04 3.99 5.42
C ASP A 270 -7.87 4.46 4.55
N VAL A 271 -6.91 3.58 4.23
CA VAL A 271 -5.85 3.89 3.25
C VAL A 271 -6.44 4.21 1.88
N LYS A 272 -7.41 3.41 1.40
CA LYS A 272 -8.15 3.71 0.17
C LYS A 272 -8.84 5.07 0.26
N ASN A 273 -9.61 5.31 1.32
CA ASN A 273 -10.46 6.50 1.42
C ASN A 273 -9.66 7.80 1.66
N ALA A 274 -8.47 7.71 2.26
CA ALA A 274 -7.58 8.85 2.54
C ALA A 274 -6.49 9.04 1.47
N ILE A 275 -5.68 8.01 1.22
CA ILE A 275 -4.49 8.07 0.35
C ILE A 275 -4.87 7.76 -1.10
N GLY A 276 -5.70 6.74 -1.32
CA GLY A 276 -6.19 6.36 -2.65
C GLY A 276 -7.06 7.45 -3.29
N ASP A 277 -8.26 7.63 -2.78
CA ASP A 277 -9.26 8.55 -3.33
C ASP A 277 -8.93 10.03 -3.04
N GLY A 278 -8.21 10.32 -1.96
CA GLY A 278 -7.83 11.69 -1.58
C GLY A 278 -6.56 12.20 -2.27
N LEU A 279 -5.54 11.36 -2.47
CA LEU A 279 -4.24 11.75 -3.04
C LEU A 279 -3.93 11.10 -4.40
N ASN A 280 -4.87 10.34 -4.95
CA ASN A 280 -4.75 9.64 -6.25
C ASN A 280 -3.62 8.60 -6.27
N TYR A 281 -3.48 7.81 -5.20
CA TYR A 281 -2.64 6.60 -5.18
C TYR A 281 -3.44 5.42 -5.76
N THR A 282 -2.77 4.53 -6.48
CA THR A 282 -3.40 3.42 -7.24
C THR A 282 -3.27 2.06 -6.57
N ALA A 283 -2.37 1.92 -5.60
CA ALA A 283 -2.17 0.68 -4.84
C ALA A 283 -1.53 0.96 -3.47
N GLY A 284 -1.42 -0.07 -2.64
CA GLY A 284 -0.62 -0.02 -1.43
C GLY A 284 -0.61 -1.29 -0.60
N SER A 285 0.04 -1.17 0.56
CA SER A 285 0.47 -2.28 1.41
C SER A 285 0.18 -1.94 2.87
N THR A 286 -0.95 -2.39 3.40
CA THR A 286 -1.16 -2.47 4.86
C THR A 286 -0.62 -3.80 5.40
N TYR A 287 -0.64 -4.01 6.71
CA TYR A 287 -0.36 -5.32 7.31
C TYR A 287 -1.56 -6.29 7.28
N ILE A 288 -2.70 -5.88 6.71
CA ILE A 288 -3.80 -6.77 6.34
C ILE A 288 -3.52 -7.26 4.91
N ASN A 289 -3.29 -8.57 4.77
CA ASN A 289 -2.76 -9.20 3.53
C ASN A 289 -3.87 -9.88 2.74
N GLY A 290 -4.14 -9.37 1.54
CA GLY A 290 -5.05 -9.95 0.57
C GLY A 290 -4.44 -11.15 -0.14
N ARG A 291 -5.22 -11.85 -0.96
CA ARG A 291 -4.76 -13.05 -1.67
C ARG A 291 -3.99 -12.72 -2.93
N LYS A 292 -4.19 -11.53 -3.53
CA LYS A 292 -3.46 -11.04 -4.71
C LYS A 292 -3.70 -11.95 -5.93
N VAL A 293 -4.97 -12.26 -6.19
CA VAL A 293 -5.45 -13.17 -7.25
C VAL A 293 -6.60 -12.56 -8.06
N TYR A 294 -6.80 -13.02 -9.29
CA TYR A 294 -7.94 -12.61 -10.11
C TYR A 294 -9.28 -13.08 -9.51
N ASN A 295 -10.29 -12.21 -9.55
CA ASN A 295 -11.63 -12.47 -8.99
C ASN A 295 -11.61 -12.68 -7.46
N GLU A 296 -10.66 -12.05 -6.77
CA GLU A 296 -10.80 -11.82 -5.34
C GLU A 296 -12.05 -10.97 -5.05
N TYR A 297 -12.68 -11.19 -3.89
CA TYR A 297 -13.95 -10.56 -3.57
C TYR A 297 -13.70 -9.18 -2.95
N ASP A 298 -13.62 -8.16 -3.82
CA ASP A 298 -13.38 -6.76 -3.45
C ASP A 298 -14.67 -5.90 -3.57
N PRO A 299 -15.62 -5.98 -2.61
CA PRO A 299 -16.85 -5.21 -2.66
C PRO A 299 -16.62 -3.70 -2.43
N ASP A 300 -15.59 -3.35 -1.67
CA ASP A 300 -15.30 -1.99 -1.22
C ASP A 300 -14.16 -1.31 -2.02
N GLY A 301 -13.47 -2.04 -2.90
CA GLY A 301 -12.43 -1.53 -3.80
C GLY A 301 -11.07 -1.33 -3.13
N CYS A 302 -10.81 -2.03 -2.02
CA CYS A 302 -9.69 -1.84 -1.11
C CYS A 302 -8.57 -2.88 -1.25
N GLN A 303 -8.77 -4.02 -1.92
CA GLN A 303 -7.75 -5.09 -1.97
C GLN A 303 -6.46 -4.70 -2.72
N LYS A 304 -6.53 -3.67 -3.56
CA LYS A 304 -5.34 -2.99 -4.12
C LYS A 304 -4.45 -2.29 -3.07
N PHE A 305 -4.93 -2.10 -1.84
CA PHE A 305 -4.19 -1.61 -0.67
C PHE A 305 -3.85 -2.74 0.34
N GLU A 306 -4.18 -3.99 0.00
CA GLU A 306 -3.89 -5.22 0.78
C GLU A 306 -2.76 -6.05 0.14
N MET A 307 -1.99 -5.47 -0.78
CA MET A 307 -0.94 -6.15 -1.55
C MET A 307 0.35 -6.34 -0.72
N GLN A 308 0.24 -6.94 0.47
CA GLN A 308 1.35 -7.09 1.39
C GLN A 308 2.43 -8.05 0.86
N TRP A 309 3.66 -7.78 1.24
CA TRP A 309 4.86 -8.55 0.92
C TRP A 309 4.96 -9.87 1.70
N GLY A 310 6.03 -10.64 1.43
CA GLY A 310 6.39 -11.82 2.20
C GLY A 310 5.87 -13.13 1.61
N ASP A 311 5.49 -13.11 0.33
CA ASP A 311 5.18 -14.34 -0.40
C ASP A 311 6.46 -15.11 -0.75
N PHE A 312 7.60 -14.43 -0.84
CA PHE A 312 8.96 -14.99 -0.80
C PHE A 312 9.94 -13.99 -0.16
N PHE A 313 11.15 -14.47 0.19
CA PHE A 313 12.18 -13.73 0.92
C PHE A 313 13.55 -13.96 0.27
N GLU A 314 13.83 -13.28 -0.83
CA GLU A 314 15.07 -13.43 -1.60
C GLU A 314 16.32 -12.89 -0.86
N ASP A 315 16.13 -12.09 0.18
CA ASP A 315 17.18 -11.69 1.13
C ASP A 315 17.64 -12.84 2.04
N ASN A 316 16.71 -13.67 2.53
CA ASN A 316 16.96 -14.63 3.60
C ASN A 316 16.86 -16.12 3.20
N TRP A 317 16.04 -16.48 2.21
CA TRP A 317 15.87 -17.88 1.78
C TRP A 317 16.93 -18.31 0.75
N THR A 318 17.10 -19.62 0.56
CA THR A 318 17.89 -20.15 -0.55
C THR A 318 17.16 -19.99 -1.90
N LEU A 319 17.91 -20.07 -3.01
CA LEU A 319 17.37 -19.99 -4.36
C LEU A 319 16.23 -21.00 -4.60
N GLU A 320 16.43 -22.25 -4.19
CA GLU A 320 15.44 -23.32 -4.39
C GLU A 320 14.20 -23.15 -3.51
N GLN A 321 14.34 -22.65 -2.27
CA GLN A 321 13.18 -22.29 -1.44
C GLN A 321 12.32 -21.21 -2.11
N CYS A 322 12.93 -20.18 -2.70
CA CYS A 322 12.21 -19.16 -3.45
C CYS A 322 11.51 -19.76 -4.67
N LYS A 323 12.22 -20.53 -5.53
CA LYS A 323 11.62 -21.20 -6.70
C LYS A 323 10.41 -22.04 -6.33
N ASN A 324 10.52 -22.90 -5.33
CA ASN A 324 9.47 -23.86 -4.96
C ASN A 324 8.18 -23.16 -4.51
N ILE A 325 8.30 -22.08 -3.72
CA ILE A 325 7.13 -21.29 -3.30
C ILE A 325 6.55 -20.49 -4.48
N ILE A 326 7.40 -19.92 -5.34
CA ILE A 326 6.96 -19.21 -6.55
C ILE A 326 6.21 -20.16 -7.50
N ALA A 327 6.74 -21.37 -7.74
CA ALA A 327 6.14 -22.39 -8.59
C ALA A 327 4.72 -22.77 -8.12
N ASP A 328 4.57 -23.18 -6.85
CA ASP A 328 3.29 -23.57 -6.24
C ASP A 328 2.22 -22.46 -6.31
N ARG A 329 2.64 -21.20 -6.21
CA ARG A 329 1.75 -20.03 -6.15
C ARG A 329 1.40 -19.47 -7.53
N ILE A 330 2.35 -19.37 -8.46
CA ILE A 330 2.07 -18.98 -9.85
C ILE A 330 1.19 -20.02 -10.54
N ALA A 331 1.37 -21.30 -10.23
CA ALA A 331 0.46 -22.37 -10.63
C ALA A 331 -1.01 -22.10 -10.25
N LYS A 332 -1.26 -21.30 -9.20
CA LYS A 332 -2.60 -20.93 -8.70
C LYS A 332 -2.98 -19.49 -9.07
N HIS A 333 -2.28 -18.88 -10.02
CA HIS A 333 -2.44 -17.49 -10.49
C HIS A 333 -2.27 -16.41 -9.40
N TYR A 334 -1.45 -16.66 -8.38
CA TYR A 334 -1.06 -15.63 -7.41
C TYR A 334 -0.02 -14.67 -8.01
N VAL A 335 -0.15 -13.39 -7.67
CA VAL A 335 0.98 -12.46 -7.70
C VAL A 335 1.72 -12.58 -6.37
N LEU A 336 3.01 -12.84 -6.43
CA LEU A 336 3.89 -12.89 -5.27
C LEU A 336 4.70 -11.61 -5.17
N ILE A 337 4.82 -11.07 -3.95
CA ILE A 337 5.57 -9.87 -3.66
C ILE A 337 6.69 -10.23 -2.67
N GLY A 338 7.91 -10.19 -3.18
CA GLY A 338 9.13 -10.39 -2.38
C GLY A 338 9.33 -9.26 -1.38
N ASN A 339 10.11 -9.52 -0.33
CA ASN A 339 10.66 -8.46 0.51
C ASN A 339 12.18 -8.62 0.62
N SER A 340 12.86 -7.49 0.64
CA SER A 340 14.31 -7.40 0.81
C SER A 340 14.68 -6.13 1.57
N HIS A 341 15.46 -6.27 2.64
CA HIS A 341 16.17 -5.16 3.28
C HIS A 341 17.69 -5.33 3.07
N PHE A 342 18.40 -4.28 2.65
CA PHE A 342 19.85 -4.38 2.41
C PHE A 342 20.71 -4.48 3.70
N PHE A 343 20.10 -4.61 4.87
CA PHE A 343 20.75 -4.69 6.17
C PHE A 343 20.42 -5.97 6.99
N GLU A 344 19.42 -6.76 6.58
CA GLU A 344 18.92 -7.94 7.33
C GLU A 344 18.83 -9.21 6.44
N MET A 345 19.89 -9.50 5.69
CA MET A 345 19.95 -10.60 4.71
C MET A 345 20.82 -11.80 5.14
N SER A 346 20.57 -12.98 4.56
CA SER A 346 21.37 -14.19 4.81
C SER A 346 22.59 -14.28 3.87
N GLY A 347 23.73 -13.80 4.37
CA GLY A 347 25.02 -13.83 3.67
C GLY A 347 25.57 -12.44 3.36
N SER A 348 26.32 -12.31 2.27
CA SER A 348 26.79 -11.01 1.76
C SER A 348 25.85 -10.42 0.72
N LEU A 349 25.93 -9.10 0.54
CA LEU A 349 25.19 -8.37 -0.51
C LEU A 349 25.46 -8.93 -1.92
N ASP A 350 26.67 -9.41 -2.20
CA ASP A 350 26.98 -10.09 -3.46
C ASP A 350 26.27 -11.45 -3.58
N GLN A 351 26.11 -12.21 -2.49
CA GLN A 351 25.36 -13.46 -2.51
C GLN A 351 23.86 -13.22 -2.73
N TYR A 352 23.32 -12.16 -2.12
CA TYR A 352 21.97 -11.66 -2.39
C TYR A 352 21.78 -11.26 -3.86
N PHE A 353 22.66 -10.40 -4.40
CA PHE A 353 22.59 -9.98 -5.82
C PHE A 353 22.68 -11.17 -6.78
N ASN A 354 23.56 -12.14 -6.52
CA ASN A 354 23.66 -13.36 -7.33
C ASN A 354 22.39 -14.24 -7.22
N ARG A 355 21.70 -14.26 -6.05
CA ARG A 355 20.42 -14.96 -5.88
C ARG A 355 19.30 -14.31 -6.70
N VAL A 356 19.23 -12.98 -6.69
CA VAL A 356 18.26 -12.20 -7.49
C VAL A 356 18.52 -12.40 -8.99
N ASP A 357 19.77 -12.33 -9.45
CA ASP A 357 20.15 -12.58 -10.86
C ASP A 357 19.76 -14.01 -11.30
N SER A 358 19.93 -14.99 -10.41
CA SER A 358 19.52 -16.38 -10.64
C SER A 358 18.00 -16.56 -10.67
N LEU A 359 17.25 -15.87 -9.81
CA LEU A 359 15.78 -15.87 -9.80
C LEU A 359 15.21 -15.23 -11.06
N LEU A 360 15.76 -14.09 -11.50
CA LEU A 360 15.33 -13.43 -12.73
C LEU A 360 15.66 -14.24 -13.98
N THR A 361 16.81 -14.93 -14.00
CA THR A 361 17.14 -15.89 -15.07
C THR A 361 16.10 -17.01 -15.14
N TRP A 362 15.83 -17.68 -14.02
CA TRP A 362 14.84 -18.76 -13.96
C TRP A 362 13.41 -18.27 -14.29
N ALA A 363 13.04 -17.06 -13.86
CA ALA A 363 11.75 -16.46 -14.19
C ALA A 363 11.62 -16.17 -15.69
N ASN A 364 12.64 -15.56 -16.30
CA ASN A 364 12.72 -15.31 -17.75
C ASN A 364 12.58 -16.62 -18.55
N ASP A 365 13.38 -17.64 -18.19
CA ASP A 365 13.44 -18.90 -18.93
C ASP A 365 12.12 -19.69 -18.85
N ASN A 366 11.35 -19.49 -17.79
CA ASN A 366 10.02 -20.09 -17.59
C ASN A 366 8.85 -19.15 -18.00
N ASN A 367 9.13 -17.99 -18.59
CA ASN A 367 8.14 -16.97 -18.98
C ASN A 367 7.28 -16.46 -17.80
N ILE A 368 7.83 -16.49 -16.58
CA ILE A 368 7.21 -15.90 -15.39
C ILE A 368 7.33 -14.37 -15.50
N PRO A 369 6.21 -13.62 -15.56
CA PRO A 369 6.28 -12.17 -15.68
C PRO A 369 6.76 -11.53 -14.37
N VAL A 370 7.73 -10.64 -14.49
CA VAL A 370 8.21 -9.77 -13.41
C VAL A 370 7.74 -8.34 -13.72
N LYS A 371 7.01 -7.71 -12.80
CA LYS A 371 6.41 -6.38 -13.00
C LYS A 371 6.49 -5.50 -11.76
N THR A 372 6.26 -4.22 -11.96
CA THR A 372 6.10 -3.24 -10.86
C THR A 372 4.80 -3.48 -10.08
N TYR A 373 4.71 -2.87 -8.90
CA TYR A 373 3.59 -3.04 -7.98
C TYR A 373 2.32 -2.35 -8.52
N SER A 374 2.45 -1.17 -9.12
CA SER A 374 1.33 -0.50 -9.82
C SER A 374 0.84 -1.29 -11.03
N GLU A 375 1.73 -1.94 -11.81
CA GLU A 375 1.32 -2.81 -12.92
C GLU A 375 0.48 -4.00 -12.42
N TRP A 376 0.88 -4.63 -11.32
CA TRP A 376 0.14 -5.75 -10.74
C TRP A 376 -1.22 -5.34 -10.17
N SER A 377 -1.30 -4.20 -9.47
CA SER A 377 -2.59 -3.63 -9.05
C SER A 377 -3.51 -3.38 -10.25
N GLN A 378 -2.97 -2.81 -11.33
CA GLN A 378 -3.72 -2.55 -12.56
C GLN A 378 -4.19 -3.84 -13.26
N ILE A 379 -3.44 -4.93 -13.16
CA ILE A 379 -3.77 -6.25 -13.74
C ILE A 379 -4.83 -6.99 -12.91
N LEU A 380 -4.72 -6.97 -11.58
CA LEU A 380 -5.60 -7.71 -10.69
C LEU A 380 -6.97 -7.05 -10.48
N TYR A 381 -6.99 -5.73 -10.25
CA TYR A 381 -8.18 -5.03 -9.72
C TYR A 381 -8.82 -4.05 -10.70
N ASN A 382 -8.07 -3.54 -11.68
CA ASN A 382 -8.56 -2.55 -12.66
C ASN A 382 -8.76 -3.14 -14.08
N GLN A 383 -8.68 -4.47 -14.23
CA GLN A 383 -8.92 -5.18 -15.49
C GLN A 383 -9.93 -6.31 -15.28
N LYS A 384 -10.62 -6.68 -16.36
CA LYS A 384 -11.59 -7.79 -16.34
C LYS A 384 -10.87 -9.08 -16.76
N PRO A 385 -10.71 -10.09 -15.89
CA PRO A 385 -10.11 -11.36 -16.28
C PRO A 385 -11.06 -12.16 -17.18
N ASP A 386 -10.50 -12.94 -18.09
CA ASP A 386 -11.27 -13.86 -18.93
C ASP A 386 -11.96 -14.94 -18.06
N PRO A 387 -13.30 -15.04 -18.04
CA PRO A 387 -13.99 -16.10 -17.29
C PRO A 387 -13.68 -17.50 -17.84
N TYR A 388 -13.32 -17.64 -19.12
CA TYR A 388 -13.04 -18.91 -19.79
C TYR A 388 -11.58 -19.39 -19.62
N VAL A 389 -10.64 -18.51 -19.24
CA VAL A 389 -9.27 -18.93 -18.91
C VAL A 389 -9.27 -19.72 -17.60
N ASN A 390 -8.68 -20.93 -17.68
CA ASN A 390 -8.67 -21.90 -16.59
C ASN A 390 -7.97 -21.36 -15.33
N VAL A 391 -8.55 -21.62 -14.17
CA VAL A 391 -7.97 -21.29 -12.85
C VAL A 391 -6.88 -22.30 -12.46
N PHE A 392 -6.88 -23.50 -13.05
CA PHE A 392 -5.76 -24.43 -12.98
C PHE A 392 -4.70 -24.12 -14.05
N PRO A 393 -3.42 -24.38 -13.77
CA PRO A 393 -2.34 -24.17 -14.72
C PRO A 393 -2.34 -25.27 -15.80
N PRO A 394 -1.62 -25.09 -16.91
CA PRO A 394 -1.42 -26.16 -17.88
C PRO A 394 -0.67 -27.34 -17.23
N LEU A 395 -1.29 -28.52 -17.18
CA LEU A 395 -0.75 -29.74 -16.54
C LEU A 395 0.53 -30.31 -17.19
N ASN A 396 1.02 -29.67 -18.25
CA ASN A 396 2.27 -29.96 -18.94
C ASN A 396 3.39 -28.95 -18.60
N ILE A 397 3.10 -27.95 -17.76
CA ILE A 397 4.07 -27.02 -17.18
C ILE A 397 4.31 -27.44 -15.74
N ASP A 398 5.59 -27.52 -15.38
CA ASP A 398 6.13 -28.05 -14.14
C ASP A 398 7.42 -27.24 -13.93
N LEU A 399 7.50 -26.53 -12.80
CA LEU A 399 8.41 -25.41 -12.56
C LEU A 399 9.44 -25.69 -11.44
N ASP A 400 9.25 -26.80 -10.73
CA ASP A 400 9.96 -27.24 -9.52
C ASP A 400 10.76 -28.55 -9.73
N LYS A 401 11.26 -28.73 -10.96
CA LYS A 401 12.05 -29.87 -11.45
C LYS A 401 13.49 -29.97 -10.93
#